data_AF-A0A974BLB9-F1
#
_entry.id   AF-A0A974BLB9-F1
#
_cell.length_a   1.000
_cell.length_b   1.000
_cell.length_c   1.000
_cell.angle_alpha   90.00
_cell.angle_beta   90.00
_cell.angle_gamma   90.00
#
_symmetry.space_group_name_H-M   'P 1'
#
loop_
_entity.id
_entity.type
_entity.pdbx_description
1 polymer ?
#
loop_
_entity_poly.entity_id
_entity_poly.type
_entity_poly.pdbx_seq_one_letter_code
_entity_poly.pdbx_strand_id
1 'polypeptide(L)'
;MKVGENIKLYRKKKGLTQTELGKKIGVTGATVTRYEKGQLNPSIEQIGKISLALDTSPSELMGLDIIWNEVKDRIETEERLRQVFKAIDCEIKVITGVDPSKDVEDSHKYFTYYKFEYKGNLFNVNVLEYRDLMESVKKFLRFQVNELMEKHNHESNEEKI
;
A
#
# COMPACT_ATOMS: atom_id res chain seq x y z
N MET A 1 5.36 -11.17 -1.12
CA MET A 1 6.59 -12.00 -1.28
C MET A 1 7.35 -12.01 0.04
N LYS A 2 7.93 -13.14 0.43
CA LYS A 2 8.74 -13.24 1.66
C LYS A 2 10.21 -13.01 1.34
N VAL A 3 10.99 -12.49 2.30
CA VAL A 3 12.44 -12.23 2.17
C VAL A 3 13.20 -13.40 1.53
N GLY A 4 12.91 -14.64 1.94
CA GLY A 4 13.53 -15.84 1.39
C GLY A 4 13.33 -16.05 -0.11
N GLU A 5 12.15 -15.70 -0.63
CA GLU A 5 11.84 -15.79 -2.06
C GLU A 5 12.67 -14.80 -2.86
N ASN A 6 12.83 -13.58 -2.34
CA ASN A 6 13.68 -12.54 -2.94
C ASN A 6 15.16 -12.93 -2.91
N ILE A 7 15.64 -13.50 -1.80
CA ILE A 7 17.02 -14.04 -1.71
C ILE A 7 17.25 -15.05 -2.83
N LYS A 8 16.33 -16.00 -3.01
CA LYS A 8 16.42 -17.02 -4.06
C LYS A 8 16.38 -16.42 -5.46
N LEU A 9 15.49 -15.45 -5.68
CA LEU A 9 15.33 -14.75 -6.96
C LEU A 9 16.62 -14.04 -7.35
N TYR A 10 17.15 -13.17 -6.49
CA TYR A 10 18.35 -12.39 -6.78
C TYR A 10 19.61 -13.25 -6.83
N ARG A 11 19.72 -14.28 -5.99
CA ARG A 11 20.82 -15.26 -6.09
C ARG A 11 20.86 -15.93 -7.46
N LYS A 12 19.70 -16.39 -7.95
CA LYS A 12 19.60 -16.99 -9.28
C LYS A 12 19.91 -15.99 -10.39
N LYS A 13 19.45 -14.73 -10.28
CA LYS A 13 19.80 -13.66 -11.23
C LYS A 13 21.31 -13.41 -11.31
N LYS A 14 22.03 -13.56 -10.18
CA LYS A 14 23.50 -13.48 -10.11
C LYS A 14 24.22 -14.77 -10.52
N GLY A 15 23.50 -15.83 -10.89
CA GLY A 15 24.09 -17.12 -11.27
C GLY A 15 24.78 -17.86 -10.12
N LEU A 16 24.53 -17.47 -8.86
CA LEU A 16 25.20 -18.05 -7.70
C LEU A 16 24.48 -19.31 -7.22
N THR A 17 25.23 -20.31 -6.77
CA THR A 17 24.73 -21.42 -5.96
C THR A 17 24.47 -20.98 -4.51
N GLN A 18 23.69 -21.76 -3.75
CA GLN A 18 23.45 -21.48 -2.32
C GLN A 18 24.76 -21.52 -1.52
N THR A 19 25.68 -22.42 -1.88
CA THR A 19 27.01 -22.53 -1.27
C THR A 19 27.88 -21.31 -1.55
N GLU A 20 27.86 -20.79 -2.79
CA GLU A 20 28.63 -19.59 -3.14
C GLU A 20 28.09 -18.33 -2.45
N LEU A 21 26.77 -18.17 -2.39
CA LEU A 21 26.16 -17.09 -1.61
C LEU A 21 26.52 -17.21 -0.12
N GLY A 22 26.45 -18.43 0.43
CA GLY A 22 26.84 -18.70 1.81
C GLY A 22 28.27 -18.27 2.10
N LYS A 23 29.23 -18.67 1.24
CA LYS A 23 30.63 -18.24 1.34
C LYS A 23 30.78 -16.72 1.31
N LYS A 24 30.06 -16.01 0.42
CA LYS A 24 30.11 -14.55 0.30
C LYS A 24 29.62 -13.82 1.56
N ILE A 25 28.60 -14.35 2.24
CA ILE A 25 27.99 -13.70 3.42
C ILE A 25 28.48 -14.28 4.76
N GLY A 26 29.42 -15.22 4.73
CA GLY A 26 30.00 -15.83 5.93
C GLY A 26 29.10 -16.84 6.64
N VAL A 27 28.24 -17.56 5.91
CA VAL A 27 27.36 -18.61 6.44
C VAL A 27 27.42 -19.89 5.61
N THR A 28 26.83 -20.98 6.10
CA THR A 28 26.78 -22.23 5.33
C THR A 28 25.75 -22.16 4.20
N GLY A 29 25.96 -22.93 3.13
CA GLY A 29 24.94 -23.07 2.07
C GLY A 29 23.61 -23.61 2.58
N ALA A 30 23.63 -24.47 3.62
CA ALA A 30 22.42 -24.95 4.29
C ALA A 30 21.67 -23.82 5.00
N THR A 31 22.38 -22.85 5.60
CA THR A 31 21.77 -21.64 6.18
C THR A 31 21.05 -20.84 5.10
N VAL A 32 21.68 -20.64 3.92
CA VAL A 32 21.03 -19.99 2.77
C VAL A 32 19.78 -20.74 2.33
N THR A 33 19.82 -22.07 2.25
CA THR A 33 18.64 -22.89 1.94
C THR A 33 17.49 -22.66 2.93
N ARG A 34 17.80 -22.56 4.23
CA ARG A 34 16.80 -22.28 5.26
C ARG A 34 16.23 -20.86 5.13
N TYR A 35 17.06 -19.86 4.79
CA TYR A 35 16.59 -18.52 4.45
C TYR A 35 15.62 -18.56 3.27
N GLU A 36 16.00 -19.20 2.17
CA GLU A 36 15.19 -19.27 0.94
C GLU A 36 13.86 -20.00 1.14
N LYS A 37 13.81 -20.99 2.05
CA LYS A 37 12.58 -21.71 2.41
C LYS A 37 11.75 -20.98 3.48
N GLY A 38 12.21 -19.85 4.01
CA GLY A 38 11.57 -19.14 5.11
C GLY A 38 11.57 -19.91 6.44
N GLN A 39 12.45 -20.91 6.58
CA GLN A 39 12.62 -21.72 7.81
C GLN A 39 13.56 -21.06 8.82
N LEU A 40 14.26 -20.00 8.39
CA LEU A 40 15.12 -19.17 9.21
C LEU A 40 14.98 -17.74 8.67
N ASN A 41 14.88 -16.76 9.57
CA ASN A 41 14.91 -15.35 9.19
C ASN A 41 16.35 -14.82 9.32
N PRO A 42 16.91 -14.17 8.28
CA PRO A 42 18.18 -13.48 8.41
C PRO A 42 18.06 -12.28 9.36
N SER A 43 19.10 -12.00 10.13
CA SER A 43 19.20 -10.77 10.93
C SER A 43 19.35 -9.55 10.02
N ILE A 44 19.17 -8.35 10.56
CA ILE A 44 19.39 -7.09 9.82
C ILE A 44 20.81 -7.04 9.22
N GLU A 45 21.82 -7.45 9.99
CA GLU A 45 23.20 -7.54 9.51
C GLU A 45 23.33 -8.53 8.34
N GLN A 46 22.69 -9.70 8.43
CA GLN A 46 22.68 -10.68 7.34
C GLN A 46 21.94 -10.17 6.10
N ILE A 47 20.84 -9.43 6.27
CA ILE A 47 20.16 -8.75 5.17
C ILE A 47 21.09 -7.75 4.48
N GLY A 48 21.88 -6.98 5.24
CA GLY A 48 22.93 -6.11 4.70
C GLY A 48 23.97 -6.88 3.88
N LYS A 49 24.50 -7.99 4.41
CA LYS A 49 25.48 -8.82 3.69
C LYS A 49 24.91 -9.46 2.43
N ILE A 50 23.68 -9.98 2.50
CA ILE A 50 23.00 -10.62 1.38
C ILE A 50 22.69 -9.60 0.28
N SER A 51 22.18 -8.43 0.64
CA SER A 51 21.87 -7.37 -0.34
C SER A 51 23.11 -6.92 -1.10
N LEU A 52 24.22 -6.69 -0.41
CA LEU A 52 25.53 -6.41 -1.03
C LEU A 52 26.02 -7.56 -1.91
N ALA A 53 25.94 -8.81 -1.45
CA ALA A 53 26.40 -9.97 -2.22
C ALA A 53 25.59 -10.24 -3.49
N LEU A 54 24.36 -9.72 -3.54
CA LEU A 54 23.41 -9.92 -4.64
C LEU A 54 23.21 -8.68 -5.52
N ASP A 55 23.94 -7.58 -5.24
CA ASP A 55 23.78 -6.25 -5.86
C ASP A 55 22.31 -5.80 -5.91
N THR A 56 21.65 -5.83 -4.76
CA THR A 56 20.28 -5.35 -4.53
C THR A 56 20.26 -4.49 -3.27
N SER A 57 19.19 -3.76 -3.00
CA SER A 57 19.02 -3.04 -1.75
C SER A 57 18.41 -3.93 -0.65
N PRO A 58 18.62 -3.61 0.65
CA PRO A 58 17.85 -4.22 1.72
C PRO A 58 16.33 -4.09 1.54
N SER A 59 15.84 -2.97 0.96
CA SER A 59 14.41 -2.74 0.74
C SER A 59 13.84 -3.68 -0.31
N GLU A 60 14.54 -3.86 -1.43
CA GLU A 60 14.20 -4.82 -2.49
C GLU A 60 14.21 -6.25 -1.94
N LEU A 61 15.24 -6.61 -1.17
CA LEU A 61 15.34 -7.94 -0.56
C LEU A 61 14.20 -8.20 0.42
N MET A 62 13.81 -7.19 1.18
CA MET A 62 12.69 -7.26 2.12
C MET A 62 11.31 -7.13 1.47
N GLY A 63 11.25 -6.81 0.17
CA GLY A 63 10.00 -6.57 -0.54
C GLY A 63 9.28 -5.29 -0.12
N LEU A 64 10.00 -4.33 0.48
CA LEU A 64 9.45 -3.05 0.90
C LEU A 64 9.07 -2.18 -0.31
N ASP A 65 9.71 -2.35 -1.46
CA ASP A 65 9.40 -1.57 -2.67
C ASP A 65 8.00 -1.88 -3.24
N ILE A 66 7.51 -3.12 -3.05
CA ILE A 66 6.14 -3.49 -3.40
C ILE A 66 5.16 -2.72 -2.49
N ILE A 67 5.47 -2.64 -1.19
CA ILE A 67 4.69 -1.87 -0.23
C ILE A 67 4.72 -0.39 -0.62
N TRP A 68 5.86 0.15 -1.03
CA TRP A 68 5.97 1.55 -1.46
C TRP A 68 5.11 1.86 -2.68
N ASN A 69 5.06 0.99 -3.69
CA ASN A 69 4.20 1.20 -4.85
C ASN A 69 2.71 1.10 -4.48
N GLU A 70 2.31 0.09 -3.72
CA GLU A 70 0.92 -0.05 -3.26
C GLU A 70 0.49 1.12 -2.35
N VAL A 71 1.38 1.59 -1.48
CA VAL A 71 1.15 2.76 -0.62
C VAL A 71 1.08 4.04 -1.45
N LYS A 72 1.97 4.20 -2.44
CA LYS A 72 1.98 5.36 -3.33
C LYS A 72 0.69 5.43 -4.16
N ASP A 73 0.26 4.33 -4.76
CA ASP A 73 -0.99 4.26 -5.53
C ASP A 73 -2.19 4.64 -4.66
N ARG A 74 -2.21 4.20 -3.40
CA ARG A 74 -3.24 4.58 -2.42
C ARG A 74 -3.18 6.07 -2.10
N ILE A 75 -1.99 6.62 -1.82
CA ILE A 75 -1.81 8.06 -1.52
C ILE A 75 -2.30 8.91 -2.69
N GLU A 76 -1.88 8.59 -3.92
CA GLU A 76 -2.30 9.31 -5.12
C GLU A 76 -3.82 9.22 -5.35
N THR A 77 -4.42 8.05 -5.10
CA THR A 77 -5.87 7.86 -5.19
C THR A 77 -6.63 8.70 -4.16
N GLU A 78 -6.16 8.72 -2.92
CA GLU A 78 -6.73 9.53 -1.84
C GLU A 78 -6.62 11.03 -2.15
N GLU A 79 -5.51 11.47 -2.74
CA GLU A 79 -5.31 12.86 -3.11
C GLU A 79 -6.22 13.31 -4.26
N ARG A 80 -6.42 12.45 -5.26
CA ARG A 80 -7.42 12.69 -6.33
C ARG A 80 -8.84 12.75 -5.76
N LEU A 81 -9.17 11.87 -4.81
CA LEU A 81 -10.50 11.88 -4.20
C LEU A 81 -10.74 13.15 -3.38
N ARG A 82 -9.71 13.66 -2.68
CA ARG A 82 -9.80 14.98 -2.00
C ARG A 82 -10.11 16.11 -2.98
N GLN A 83 -9.61 16.07 -4.21
CA GLN A 83 -9.95 17.07 -5.23
C GLN A 83 -11.43 16.98 -5.64
N VAL A 84 -12.00 15.77 -5.73
CA VAL A 84 -13.44 15.58 -5.99
C VAL A 84 -14.28 16.18 -4.86
N PHE A 85 -13.91 15.94 -3.60
CA PHE A 85 -14.60 16.55 -2.47
C PHE A 85 -14.48 18.08 -2.48
N LYS A 86 -13.31 18.62 -2.83
CA LYS A 86 -13.13 20.07 -2.98
C LYS A 86 -14.04 20.67 -4.06
N ALA A 87 -14.30 19.94 -5.14
CA ALA A 87 -15.22 20.38 -6.21
C ALA A 87 -16.69 20.49 -5.76
N ILE A 88 -17.05 19.90 -4.61
CA ILE A 88 -18.37 20.02 -3.98
C ILE A 88 -18.31 20.84 -2.69
N ASP A 89 -17.35 21.75 -2.55
CA ASP A 89 -17.15 22.58 -1.36
C ASP A 89 -17.00 21.79 -0.06
N CYS A 90 -16.36 20.61 -0.16
CA CYS A 90 -16.06 19.74 0.96
C CYS A 90 -14.54 19.63 1.17
N GLU A 91 -14.04 20.09 2.31
CA GLU A 91 -12.64 19.87 2.71
C GLU A 91 -12.52 18.68 3.66
N ILE A 92 -11.46 17.89 3.49
CA ILE A 92 -11.16 16.73 4.33
C ILE A 92 -9.75 16.87 4.87
N LYS A 93 -9.56 16.73 6.19
CA LYS A 93 -8.25 16.77 6.86
C LYS A 93 -8.08 15.51 7.71
N VAL A 94 -6.96 14.80 7.56
CA VAL A 94 -6.64 13.67 8.45
C VAL A 94 -6.10 14.23 9.75
N ILE A 95 -6.63 13.75 10.86
CA ILE A 95 -6.17 14.09 12.20
C ILE A 95 -5.78 12.79 12.89
N THR A 96 -4.51 12.71 13.28
CA THR A 96 -3.98 11.66 14.16
C THR A 96 -3.82 12.27 15.53
N GLY A 97 -4.59 11.80 16.52
CA GLY A 97 -4.56 12.39 17.85
C GLY A 97 -5.17 11.50 18.93
N VAL A 98 -5.18 12.01 20.14
CA VAL A 98 -5.95 11.42 21.25
C VAL A 98 -7.41 11.80 21.03
N ASP A 99 -8.32 10.83 21.10
CA ASP A 99 -9.76 11.05 20.96
C ASP A 99 -10.25 12.01 22.07
N PRO A 100 -10.69 13.25 21.74
CA PRO A 100 -11.09 14.21 22.76
C PRO A 100 -12.44 13.86 23.41
N SER A 101 -13.15 12.85 22.91
CA SER A 101 -14.46 12.43 23.41
C SER A 101 -14.39 11.27 24.43
N LYS A 102 -13.20 10.73 24.72
CA LYS A 102 -13.02 9.65 25.68
C LYS A 102 -12.29 10.13 26.94
N ASP A 103 -12.89 9.84 28.09
CA ASP A 103 -12.35 10.16 29.41
C ASP A 103 -10.89 9.70 29.56
N VAL A 104 -10.14 10.51 30.28
CA VAL A 104 -8.66 10.59 30.39
C VAL A 104 -7.98 9.31 30.89
N GLU A 105 -8.73 8.28 31.31
CA GLU A 105 -8.20 7.03 31.87
C GLU A 105 -7.62 6.06 30.82
N ASP A 106 -7.97 6.18 29.54
CA ASP A 106 -7.47 5.31 28.45
C ASP A 106 -6.52 6.07 27.48
N SER A 107 -5.77 7.04 28.00
CA SER A 107 -4.89 8.01 27.30
C SER A 107 -3.76 7.42 26.43
N HIS A 108 -3.73 6.10 26.25
CA HIS A 108 -2.74 5.38 25.45
C HIS A 108 -3.26 4.97 24.05
N LYS A 109 -4.54 5.21 23.71
CA LYS A 109 -5.05 4.93 22.36
C LYS A 109 -5.05 6.19 21.49
N TYR A 110 -4.05 6.27 20.62
CA TYR A 110 -4.09 7.15 19.45
C TYR A 110 -5.18 6.65 18.50
N PHE A 111 -6.11 7.53 18.14
CA PHE A 111 -7.11 7.24 17.11
C PHE A 111 -6.89 8.17 15.92
N THR A 112 -7.03 7.60 14.72
CA THR A 112 -7.05 8.37 13.48
C THR A 112 -8.50 8.65 13.12
N TYR A 113 -8.80 9.90 12.80
CA TYR A 113 -10.10 10.30 12.28
C TYR A 113 -9.93 11.37 11.20
N TYR A 114 -10.99 11.58 10.44
CA TYR A 114 -11.05 12.53 9.34
C TYR A 114 -11.96 13.66 9.75
N LYS A 115 -11.47 14.89 9.69
CA LYS A 115 -12.26 16.10 9.91
C LYS A 115 -12.77 16.62 8.57
N PHE A 116 -14.08 16.73 8.46
CA PHE A 116 -14.78 17.23 7.29
C PHE A 116 -15.27 18.64 7.53
N GLU A 117 -15.20 19.48 6.51
CA GLU A 117 -15.86 20.78 6.44
C GLU A 117 -16.73 20.82 5.18
N TYR A 118 -18.04 20.94 5.34
CA TYR A 118 -18.96 21.01 4.21
C TYR A 118 -20.05 22.04 4.49
N LYS A 119 -20.18 23.03 3.60
CA LYS A 119 -21.12 24.15 3.74
C LYS A 119 -21.05 24.82 5.12
N GLY A 120 -19.84 25.02 5.64
CA GLY A 120 -19.57 25.63 6.95
C GLY A 120 -19.81 24.72 8.17
N ASN A 121 -20.21 23.46 7.97
CA ASN A 121 -20.39 22.50 9.06
C ASN A 121 -19.13 21.65 9.22
N LEU A 122 -18.65 21.53 10.46
CA LEU A 122 -17.50 20.72 10.82
C LEU A 122 -17.94 19.45 11.54
N PHE A 123 -17.46 18.29 11.09
CA PHE A 123 -17.73 17.01 11.75
C PHE A 123 -16.55 16.05 11.60
N ASN A 124 -16.46 15.09 12.52
CA ASN A 124 -15.42 14.07 12.53
C ASN A 124 -16.01 12.74 12.06
N VAL A 125 -15.22 12.01 11.28
CA VAL A 125 -15.57 10.72 10.70
C VAL A 125 -14.47 9.73 11.06
N ASN A 126 -14.83 8.57 11.60
CA ASN A 126 -13.85 7.56 11.95
C ASN A 126 -13.31 6.82 10.70
N VAL A 127 -12.27 6.01 10.86
CA VAL A 127 -11.61 5.32 9.73
C VAL A 127 -12.57 4.39 8.97
N LEU A 128 -13.50 3.72 9.67
CA LEU A 128 -14.45 2.79 9.05
C LEU A 128 -15.50 3.56 8.24
N GLU A 129 -16.09 4.60 8.82
CA GLU A 129 -17.05 5.47 8.13
C GLU A 129 -16.43 6.14 6.90
N TYR A 130 -15.18 6.62 7.03
CA TYR A 130 -14.45 7.19 5.91
C TYR A 130 -14.28 6.17 4.79
N ARG A 131 -13.80 4.96 5.12
CA ARG A 131 -13.62 3.89 4.13
C ARG A 131 -14.92 3.54 3.42
N ASP A 132 -16.03 3.46 4.15
CA ASP A 132 -17.32 3.09 3.59
C ASP A 132 -17.89 4.21 2.69
N LEU A 133 -17.64 5.47 3.03
CA LEU A 133 -17.89 6.63 2.16
C LEU A 133 -17.08 6.53 0.86
N MET A 134 -15.77 6.26 0.95
CA MET A 134 -14.90 6.16 -0.23
C MET A 134 -15.36 5.05 -1.19
N GLU A 135 -15.76 3.90 -0.66
CA GLU A 135 -16.32 2.80 -1.47
C GLU A 135 -17.65 3.19 -2.13
N SER A 136 -18.52 3.89 -1.41
CA SER A 136 -19.79 4.38 -1.94
C SER A 136 -19.59 5.37 -3.09
N VAL A 137 -18.65 6.32 -2.94
CA VAL A 137 -18.28 7.27 -4.00
C VAL A 137 -17.77 6.54 -5.24
N LYS A 138 -16.86 5.58 -5.09
CA LYS A 138 -16.33 4.78 -6.22
C LYS A 138 -17.44 4.03 -6.95
N LYS A 139 -18.35 3.39 -6.22
CA LYS A 139 -19.49 2.65 -6.80
C LYS A 139 -20.40 3.58 -7.58
N PHE A 140 -20.74 4.74 -7.02
CA PHE A 140 -21.57 5.73 -7.69
C PHE A 140 -20.93 6.23 -8.99
N LEU A 141 -19.64 6.59 -8.97
CA LEU A 141 -18.93 7.04 -10.16
C LEU A 141 -18.88 5.95 -11.24
N ARG A 142 -18.60 4.69 -10.87
CA ARG A 142 -18.64 3.56 -11.83
C ARG A 142 -20.01 3.41 -12.47
N PHE A 143 -21.07 3.52 -11.67
CA PHE A 143 -22.44 3.46 -12.18
C PHE A 143 -22.71 4.58 -13.19
N GLN A 144 -22.39 5.84 -12.85
CA GLN A 144 -22.56 6.98 -13.77
C GLN A 144 -21.76 6.84 -15.07
N VAL A 145 -20.52 6.33 -15.01
CA VAL A 145 -19.71 6.07 -16.21
C VAL A 145 -20.33 4.99 -17.09
N ASN A 146 -20.86 3.91 -16.49
CA ASN A 146 -21.53 2.86 -17.25
C ASN A 146 -22.78 3.40 -17.97
N GLU A 147 -23.61 4.22 -17.31
CA GLU A 147 -24.77 4.85 -17.95
C GLU A 147 -24.35 5.73 -19.15
N LEU A 148 -23.24 6.45 -19.05
CA LEU A 148 -22.70 7.25 -20.15
C LEU A 148 -22.21 6.36 -21.30
N MET A 149 -21.54 5.25 -21.01
CA MET A 149 -21.08 4.30 -22.04
C MET A 149 -22.25 3.67 -22.80
N GLU A 150 -23.32 3.29 -22.09
CA GLU A 150 -24.52 2.71 -22.71
C GLU A 150 -25.16 3.70 -23.68
N LYS A 151 -25.32 4.97 -23.29
CA LYS A 151 -25.88 6.02 -24.15
C LYS A 151 -25.09 6.19 -25.46
N HIS A 152 -23.77 6.28 -25.39
CA HIS A 152 -22.93 6.48 -26.58
C HIS A 152 -22.85 5.23 -27.48
N ASN A 153 -22.95 4.02 -26.91
CA ASN A 153 -23.02 2.78 -27.68
C ASN A 153 -24.35 2.61 -28.43
N HIS A 154 -25.44 3.19 -27.90
CA HIS A 154 -26.73 3.23 -28.59
C HIS A 154 -26.72 4.23 -29.77
N GLU A 155 -26.19 5.44 -29.56
CA GLU A 155 -26.11 6.49 -30.61
C GLU A 155 -25.24 6.06 -31.82
N SER A 156 -24.13 5.33 -31.58
CA SER A 156 -23.23 4.84 -32.64
C SER A 156 -23.85 3.75 -33.55
N ASN A 157 -24.93 3.11 -33.10
CA ASN A 157 -25.65 2.09 -33.88
C ASN A 157 -26.83 2.66 -34.67
N GLU A 158 -27.36 3.82 -34.28
CA GLU A 158 -28.45 4.50 -35.01
C GLU A 158 -27.94 5.33 -36.19
N GLU A 159 -26.69 5.82 -36.17
CA GLU A 159 -26.08 6.54 -37.30
C GLU A 159 -25.62 5.64 -38.47
N LYS A 160 -25.79 4.31 -38.37
CA LYS A 160 -25.41 3.32 -39.41
C LYS A 160 -26.57 2.77 -40.23
N ILE A 161 -27.78 3.33 -40.11
CA ILE A 161 -28.98 2.95 -40.86
C ILE A 161 -29.40 4.12 -41.75
#